data_AF-A0A453KSF5-F1
#
_entry.id   AF-A0A453KSF5-F1
#
_cell.length_a   1.000
_cell.length_b   1.000
_cell.length_c   1.000
_cell.angle_alpha   90.00
_cell.angle_beta   90.00
_cell.angle_gamma   90.00
#
_symmetry.space_group_name_H-M   'P 1'
#
loop_
_entity.id
_entity.type
_entity.pdbx_description
1 polymer ?
#
loop_
_entity_poly.entity_id
_entity_poly.type
_entity_poly.pdbx_seq_one_letter_code
_entity_poly.pdbx_strand_id
1 'polypeptide(L)'
;RPPRQQPPTTGMSSSDPVVVHSGGCHCGKVRWQAEAPASVAAGTCNCAMRGITFFTLPNDKFQLQPGSDEFLTTYTFGTGTAKHILCKVCGITSFYKQRGNPGEVALSVSCVDPGTITHVHVTPFDGSN
;
A
#
# COMPACT_ATOMS: atom_id res chain seq x y z
N ARG A 1 -20.04 6.83 -17.69
CA ARG A 1 -19.14 6.60 -16.53
C ARG A 1 -17.71 6.74 -17.05
N PRO A 2 -16.86 7.61 -16.49
CA PRO A 2 -15.49 7.73 -16.95
C PRO A 2 -14.75 6.40 -16.73
N PRO A 3 -13.76 6.07 -17.58
CA PRO A 3 -12.95 4.89 -17.39
C PRO A 3 -12.24 4.98 -16.02
N ARG A 4 -12.23 3.85 -15.31
CA ARG A 4 -11.57 3.72 -14.01
C ARG A 4 -10.08 3.97 -14.22
N GLN A 5 -9.54 5.07 -13.67
CA GLN A 5 -8.10 5.28 -13.73
C GLN A 5 -7.42 4.12 -13.00
N GLN A 6 -6.42 3.52 -13.64
CA GLN A 6 -5.60 2.52 -12.97
C GLN A 6 -4.78 3.25 -11.89
N PRO A 7 -4.62 2.65 -10.70
CA PRO A 7 -3.65 3.16 -9.72
C PRO A 7 -2.30 3.28 -10.42
N PRO A 8 -1.42 4.19 -9.97
CA PRO A 8 -0.07 4.24 -10.52
C PRO A 8 0.53 2.87 -10.30
N THR A 9 0.59 2.10 -11.37
CA THR A 9 1.50 0.98 -11.45
C THR A 9 2.86 1.61 -11.31
N THR A 10 3.70 1.01 -10.47
CA THR A 10 5.09 1.40 -10.40
C THR A 10 5.61 1.38 -11.83
N GLY A 11 5.73 2.55 -12.45
CA GLY A 11 6.34 2.72 -13.74
C GLY A 11 7.78 2.35 -13.50
N MET A 12 8.09 1.07 -13.73
CA MET A 12 9.43 0.49 -13.59
C MET A 12 10.35 1.23 -14.55
N SER A 13 10.82 2.41 -14.14
CA SER A 13 12.02 3.00 -14.71
C SER A 13 13.13 2.08 -14.27
N SER A 14 13.62 1.30 -15.23
CA SER A 14 14.42 0.09 -15.11
C SER A 14 15.84 0.28 -14.54
N SER A 15 16.07 1.32 -13.74
CA SER A 15 17.42 1.77 -13.35
C SER A 15 17.64 1.89 -11.85
N ASP A 16 16.57 1.90 -11.04
CA ASP A 16 16.69 2.02 -9.58
C ASP A 16 16.90 0.66 -8.91
N PRO A 17 17.82 0.56 -7.93
CA PRO A 17 18.10 -0.71 -7.25
C PRO A 17 16.86 -1.17 -6.47
N VAL A 18 16.50 -2.44 -6.68
CA VAL A 18 15.49 -3.13 -5.87
C VAL A 18 16.10 -3.42 -4.49
N VAL A 19 15.38 -3.01 -3.45
CA VAL A 19 15.77 -3.19 -2.05
C VAL A 19 14.61 -3.82 -1.26
N VAL A 20 14.92 -4.35 -0.08
CA VAL A 20 13.89 -4.83 0.84
C VAL A 20 13.49 -3.69 1.76
N HIS A 21 12.25 -3.24 1.61
CA HIS A 21 11.61 -2.32 2.53
C HIS A 21 11.00 -3.10 3.69
N SER A 22 11.22 -2.62 4.91
CA SER A 22 10.43 -3.04 6.07
C SER A 22 9.42 -1.97 6.40
N GLY A 23 8.30 -2.37 6.98
CA GLY A 23 7.28 -1.42 7.39
C GLY A 23 6.19 -2.06 8.22
N GLY A 24 5.21 -1.26 8.62
CA GLY A 24 4.17 -1.74 9.50
C GLY A 24 3.21 -0.68 10.02
N CYS A 25 2.36 -1.09 10.94
CA CYS A 25 1.48 -0.16 11.64
C CYS A 25 2.23 0.60 12.74
N HIS A 26 1.64 1.69 13.23
CA HIS A 26 2.22 2.55 14.27
C HIS A 26 2.62 1.79 15.56
N CYS A 27 1.82 0.82 16.01
CA CYS A 27 2.11 0.09 17.26
C CYS A 27 3.06 -1.10 17.07
N GLY A 28 3.56 -1.32 15.85
CA GLY A 28 4.52 -2.39 15.54
C GLY A 28 3.94 -3.81 15.55
N LYS A 29 2.63 -4.00 15.81
CA LYS A 29 1.99 -5.32 15.83
C LYS A 29 1.73 -5.92 14.45
N VAL A 30 1.63 -5.07 13.43
CA VAL A 30 1.53 -5.48 12.02
C VAL A 30 2.84 -5.07 11.36
N ARG A 31 3.59 -6.05 10.86
CA ARG A 31 4.89 -5.85 10.21
C ARG A 31 4.94 -6.62 8.90
N TRP A 32 5.63 -6.07 7.92
CA TRP A 32 5.81 -6.68 6.61
C TRP A 32 7.18 -6.33 6.03
N GLN A 33 7.57 -7.10 5.03
CA GLN A 33 8.68 -6.83 4.13
C GLN A 33 8.17 -6.78 2.69
N ALA A 34 8.80 -5.96 1.87
CA ALA A 34 8.49 -5.87 0.46
C ALA A 34 9.71 -5.56 -0.39
N GLU A 35 9.82 -6.20 -1.54
CA GLU A 35 10.83 -5.91 -2.55
C GLU A 35 10.29 -4.84 -3.51
N ALA A 36 10.90 -3.66 -3.52
CA ALA A 36 10.58 -2.59 -4.45
C ALA A 36 11.82 -1.72 -4.72
N PRO A 37 11.83 -0.88 -5.76
CA PRO A 37 12.91 0.08 -5.98
C PRO A 37 12.98 1.11 -4.85
N ALA A 38 14.20 1.55 -4.51
CA ALA A 38 14.40 2.61 -3.50
C ALA A 38 13.73 3.94 -3.88
N SER A 39 13.58 4.22 -5.17
CA SER A 39 12.76 5.30 -5.72
C SER A 39 11.38 4.76 -6.09
N VAL A 40 10.34 5.16 -5.37
CA VAL A 40 8.98 4.64 -5.57
C VAL A 40 8.08 5.63 -6.29
N ALA A 41 7.30 5.14 -7.26
CA ALA A 41 6.18 5.89 -7.83
C ALA A 41 4.93 5.66 -6.97
N ALA A 42 4.38 6.72 -6.40
CA ALA A 42 3.26 6.65 -5.48
C ALA A 42 2.05 7.43 -5.99
N GLY A 43 0.86 6.88 -5.75
CA GLY A 43 -0.42 7.54 -5.98
C GLY A 43 -1.02 8.02 -4.68
N THR A 44 -1.70 9.16 -4.74
CA THR A 44 -2.51 9.63 -3.60
C THR A 44 -3.97 9.34 -3.87
N CYS A 45 -4.61 8.47 -3.07
CA CYS A 45 -6.07 8.27 -3.12
C CYS A 45 -6.72 9.53 -2.54
N ASN A 46 -7.42 10.31 -3.38
CA ASN A 46 -8.28 11.41 -2.90
C ASN A 46 -9.59 10.92 -2.24
N CYS A 47 -9.72 9.62 -2.05
CA CYS A 47 -10.79 8.94 -1.36
C CYS A 47 -10.98 9.58 0.02
N ALA A 48 -12.12 10.25 0.23
CA ALA A 48 -12.40 11.13 1.38
C ALA A 48 -12.12 10.52 2.76
N MET A 49 -12.04 9.19 2.84
CA MET A 49 -11.86 8.45 4.09
C MET A 49 -10.40 8.10 4.44
N ARG A 50 -9.42 8.28 3.53
CA ARG A 50 -8.07 7.76 3.77
C ARG A 50 -6.91 8.70 3.44
N GLY A 51 -7.01 9.51 2.38
CA GLY A 51 -5.94 10.47 2.02
C GLY A 51 -4.53 9.86 2.01
N ILE A 52 -4.39 8.58 1.64
CA ILE A 52 -3.13 7.85 1.72
C ILE A 52 -2.34 7.98 0.42
N THR A 53 -1.05 8.21 0.55
CA THR A 53 -0.07 8.06 -0.52
C THR A 53 0.50 6.65 -0.47
N PHE A 54 0.37 5.90 -1.56
CA PHE A 54 0.74 4.49 -1.64
C PHE A 54 1.47 4.17 -2.94
N PHE A 55 2.35 3.18 -2.90
CA PHE A 55 2.94 2.57 -4.11
C PHE A 55 2.47 1.11 -4.20
N THR A 56 2.41 0.53 -5.41
CA THR A 56 1.96 -0.85 -5.61
C THR A 56 3.09 -1.77 -6.06
N LEU A 57 3.03 -3.01 -5.63
CA LEU A 57 3.92 -4.08 -6.08
C LEU A 57 3.18 -5.40 -6.23
N PRO A 58 3.70 -6.33 -7.04
CA PRO A 58 3.18 -7.69 -7.15
C PRO A 58 3.11 -8.42 -5.79
N ASN A 59 2.11 -9.27 -5.58
CA ASN A 59 1.93 -10.00 -4.31
C ASN A 59 3.11 -10.89 -3.93
N ASP A 60 3.83 -11.46 -4.90
CA ASP A 60 5.01 -12.31 -4.68
C ASP A 60 6.23 -11.52 -4.18
N LYS A 61 6.19 -10.19 -4.29
CA LYS A 61 7.19 -9.26 -3.75
C LYS A 61 6.81 -8.73 -2.36
N PHE A 62 5.73 -9.23 -1.76
CA PHE A 62 5.26 -8.83 -0.45
C PHE A 62 5.20 -10.02 0.51
N GLN A 63 5.68 -9.79 1.73
CA GLN A 63 5.61 -10.76 2.80
C GLN A 63 5.12 -10.11 4.09
N LEU A 64 4.02 -10.64 4.63
CA LEU A 64 3.58 -10.32 5.99
C LEU A 64 4.43 -11.11 6.99
N GLN A 65 4.95 -10.45 8.03
CA GLN A 65 5.74 -11.15 9.04
C GLN A 65 4.85 -12.09 9.89
N PRO A 66 5.37 -13.26 10.31
CA PRO A 66 4.61 -14.20 11.14
C PRO A 66 3.97 -13.54 12.37
N GLY A 67 2.71 -13.87 12.67
CA GLY A 67 1.94 -13.34 13.80
C GLY A 67 1.37 -11.93 13.58
N SER A 68 1.77 -11.22 12.52
CA SER A 68 1.20 -9.90 12.20
C SER A 68 -0.26 -10.00 11.76
N ASP A 69 -0.66 -11.13 11.18
CA ASP A 69 -2.03 -11.42 10.74
C ASP A 69 -3.03 -11.45 11.89
N GLU A 70 -2.58 -11.87 13.09
CA GLU A 70 -3.42 -11.86 14.30
C GLU A 70 -3.93 -10.46 14.67
N PHE A 71 -3.21 -9.42 14.26
CA PHE A 71 -3.53 -8.02 14.56
C PHE A 71 -4.23 -7.32 13.41
N LEU A 72 -4.53 -8.01 12.32
CA LEU A 72 -5.31 -7.46 11.22
C LEU A 72 -6.81 -7.57 11.51
N THR A 73 -7.56 -6.57 11.09
CA THR A 73 -9.00 -6.64 10.96
C THR A 73 -9.40 -6.08 9.60
N THR A 74 -10.57 -6.50 9.11
CA THR A 74 -11.12 -6.03 7.84
C THR A 74 -12.39 -5.24 8.12
N TYR A 75 -12.38 -3.99 7.67
CA TYR A 75 -13.56 -3.13 7.63
C TYR A 75 -14.12 -3.09 6.20
N THR A 76 -15.44 -3.03 6.07
CA THR A 76 -16.13 -2.89 4.78
C THR A 76 -17.27 -1.91 4.93
N PHE A 77 -17.56 -1.13 3.89
CA PHE A 77 -18.69 -0.19 3.86
C PHE A 77 -19.36 -0.21 2.48
N GLY A 78 -20.51 0.48 2.35
CA GLY A 78 -21.24 0.56 1.07
C GLY A 78 -21.66 -0.82 0.56
N THR A 79 -21.21 -1.19 -0.63
CA THR A 79 -21.51 -2.50 -1.25
C THR A 79 -20.77 -3.67 -0.60
N GLY A 80 -19.92 -3.43 0.40
CA GLY A 80 -19.12 -4.46 1.07
C GLY A 80 -17.99 -5.05 0.21
N THR A 81 -17.83 -4.59 -1.04
CA THR A 81 -16.91 -5.19 -2.00
C THR A 81 -15.45 -4.80 -1.76
N ALA A 82 -15.22 -3.58 -1.27
CA ALA A 82 -13.89 -3.12 -0.88
C ALA A 82 -13.56 -3.62 0.53
N LYS A 83 -12.44 -4.34 0.67
CA LYS A 83 -11.96 -4.86 1.95
C LYS A 83 -10.84 -3.96 2.46
N HIS A 84 -11.10 -3.27 3.55
CA HIS A 84 -10.19 -2.33 4.18
C HIS A 84 -9.45 -3.03 5.32
N ILE A 85 -8.25 -3.52 5.03
CA ILE A 85 -7.38 -4.14 6.03
C ILE A 85 -6.75 -3.04 6.87
N LEU A 86 -6.73 -3.21 8.19
CA LEU A 86 -6.11 -2.28 9.14
C LEU A 86 -5.68 -3.00 10.42
N CYS A 87 -4.78 -2.38 11.19
CA CYS A 87 -4.39 -2.89 12.49
C CYS A 87 -5.52 -2.70 13.52
N LYS A 88 -6.02 -3.79 14.11
CA LYS A 88 -7.10 -3.76 15.11
C LYS A 88 -6.72 -3.06 16.43
N VAL A 89 -5.43 -2.78 16.63
CA VAL A 89 -4.91 -2.13 17.85
C VAL A 89 -4.79 -0.61 17.67
N CYS A 90 -4.25 -0.13 16.54
CA CYS A 90 -3.98 1.30 16.34
C CYS A 90 -4.71 1.92 15.14
N GLY A 91 -5.52 1.16 14.40
CA GLY A 91 -6.31 1.67 13.28
C GLY A 91 -5.54 1.90 11.97
N ILE A 92 -4.21 1.83 11.99
CA ILE A 92 -3.38 2.14 10.81
C ILE A 92 -3.53 1.09 9.70
N THR A 93 -3.67 1.57 8.47
CA THR A 93 -3.60 0.79 7.24
C THR A 93 -2.20 0.89 6.66
N SER A 94 -1.33 -0.08 6.99
CA SER A 94 0.04 -0.10 6.47
C SER A 94 0.14 -0.69 5.07
N PHE A 95 -0.82 -1.53 4.68
CA PHE A 95 -0.98 -2.08 3.33
C PHE A 95 -2.44 -2.38 3.02
N TYR A 96 -2.78 -2.56 1.74
CA TYR A 96 -4.09 -3.08 1.33
C TYR A 96 -4.03 -3.79 -0.03
N LYS A 97 -4.90 -4.80 -0.20
CA LYS A 97 -5.06 -5.53 -1.46
C LYS A 97 -6.09 -4.84 -2.33
N GLN A 98 -5.71 -4.46 -3.55
CA GLN A 98 -6.59 -3.70 -4.43
C GLN A 98 -7.63 -4.59 -5.09
N ARG A 99 -8.90 -4.16 -5.07
CA ARG A 99 -9.99 -4.90 -5.74
C ARG A 99 -9.78 -5.00 -7.25
N GLY A 100 -9.39 -3.89 -7.88
CA GLY A 100 -9.23 -3.81 -9.33
C GLY A 100 -7.99 -4.53 -9.85
N ASN A 101 -7.04 -4.82 -8.95
CA ASN A 101 -5.78 -5.46 -9.28
C ASN A 101 -5.42 -6.49 -8.18
N PRO A 102 -6.08 -7.67 -8.17
CA PRO A 102 -5.90 -8.67 -7.12
C PRO A 102 -4.49 -9.27 -7.08
N GLY A 103 -3.69 -9.10 -8.13
CA GLY A 103 -2.29 -9.52 -8.21
C GLY A 103 -1.31 -8.58 -7.50
N GLU A 104 -1.78 -7.43 -7.01
CA GLU A 104 -0.94 -6.40 -6.40
C GLU A 104 -1.37 -6.06 -4.97
N VAL A 105 -0.39 -5.60 -4.20
CA VAL A 105 -0.56 -4.99 -2.90
C VAL A 105 -0.10 -3.54 -2.96
N ALA A 106 -0.85 -2.66 -2.31
CA ALA A 106 -0.49 -1.27 -2.12
C ALA A 106 0.07 -1.07 -0.72
N LEU A 107 1.22 -0.40 -0.61
CA LEU A 107 1.88 -0.07 0.64
C LEU A 107 1.79 1.43 0.92
N SER A 108 1.39 1.79 2.13
CA SER A 108 1.35 3.19 2.55
C SER A 108 2.78 3.71 2.73
N VAL A 109 3.14 4.79 2.01
CA VAL A 109 4.50 5.36 2.06
C VAL A 109 4.91 5.73 3.50
N SER A 110 4.00 6.35 4.25
CA SER A 110 4.24 6.75 5.64
C SER A 110 4.40 5.59 6.63
N CYS A 111 4.17 4.35 6.19
CA CYS A 111 4.30 3.14 7.00
C CYS A 111 5.57 2.33 6.68
N VAL A 112 6.39 2.81 5.76
CA VAL A 112 7.70 2.24 5.47
C VAL A 112 8.69 2.75 6.52
N ASP A 113 9.49 1.86 7.08
CA ASP A 113 10.54 2.24 8.01
C ASP A 113 11.58 3.14 7.31
N PRO A 114 12.16 4.12 8.02
CA PRO A 114 13.13 5.02 7.43
C PRO A 114 14.38 4.29 6.92
N GLY A 115 15.00 4.82 5.86
CA GLY A 115 16.34 4.42 5.40
C GLY A 115 16.38 3.58 4.12
N THR A 116 15.25 3.11 3.60
CA THR A 116 15.20 2.32 2.36
C THR A 116 14.59 3.06 1.18
N ILE A 117 13.64 3.97 1.42
CA ILE A 117 13.11 4.87 0.39
C ILE A 117 14.04 6.08 0.26
N THR A 118 14.55 6.31 -0.94
CA THR A 118 15.40 7.46 -1.29
C THR A 118 14.60 8.57 -1.97
N HIS A 119 13.56 8.22 -2.71
CA HIS A 119 12.72 9.18 -3.42
C HIS A 119 11.27 8.67 -3.55
N VAL A 120 10.31 9.60 -3.56
CA VAL A 120 8.88 9.31 -3.76
C VAL A 120 8.34 10.22 -4.85
N HIS A 121 8.04 9.65 -6.02
CA HIS A 121 7.39 10.36 -7.12
C HIS A 121 5.87 10.29 -6.95
N VAL A 122 5.25 11.36 -6.43
CA VAL A 122 3.80 11.39 -6.21
C VAL A 122 3.06 11.86 -7.47
N THR A 123 2.17 11.01 -7.99
CA THR A 123 1.20 11.38 -9.02
C THR A 123 -0.21 11.49 -8.41
N PRO A 124 -0.99 12.53 -8.75
CA PRO A 124 -2.39 12.62 -8.33
C PRO A 124 -3.18 11.43 -8.89
N PHE A 125 -3.88 10.69 -8.03
CA PHE A 125 -4.76 9.60 -8.43
C PHE A 125 -6.21 9.94 -8.03
N ASP A 126 -7.12 10.03 -9.01
CA ASP A 126 -8.54 10.24 -8.73
C ASP A 126 -9.22 8.92 -8.34
N GLY A 127 -9.31 8.67 -7.05
CA GLY A 127 -9.97 7.52 -6.44
C GLY A 127 -11.46 7.75 -6.15
N SER A 128 -12.08 8.79 -6.70
CA SER A 128 -13.53 9.00 -6.64
C SER A 128 -14.25 7.82 -7.30
N ASN A 129 -15.07 7.09 -6.55
CA ASN A 129 -15.84 5.95 -7.04
C ASN A 129 -17.32 6.13 -6.79
#